data_AF-A0A8X7U8I4-F1
#
_entry.id   AF-A0A8X7U8I4-F1
#
_cell.length_a   1.000
_cell.length_b   1.000
_cell.length_c   1.000
_cell.angle_alpha   90.00
_cell.angle_beta   90.00
_cell.angle_gamma   90.00
#
_symmetry.space_group_name_H-M   'P 1'
#
loop_
_entity.id
_entity.type
_entity.pdbx_description
1 polymer ?
#
loop_
_entity_poly.entity_id
_entity_poly.type
_entity_poly.pdbx_seq_one_letter_code
_entity_poly.pdbx_strand_id
1 'polypeptide(L)'
;MSFGCSFAQGSLYTIVNEELFMSLRFQRISTYCTQLNLRTLIFPLLAGMAIFTLTTSPMPLDNNGDCSLTELISSILDRIPNLLSFKSKWSLIRVKLADLNTHLSDIAASSSSNQLALDLLLFARDTLHDAASVAARCEGPNLSEGKLKMQSDVDSVMARLDRHVKDAEVLIKEAAARNLVIRLQIGEPESKNSAIESLLREDDKNVMISIAQGVVPVLVRLLDSCSLSMKEKVVVVISRISTVESSKYVLIAEGLSLLNHLLRVLESGSGF
;
A
#
# COMPACT_ATOMS: atom_id res chain seq x y z
N MET A 1 -27.57 27.35 -3.83
CA MET A 1 -26.33 27.22 -3.02
C MET A 1 -25.22 26.78 -3.97
N SER A 2 -24.49 27.74 -4.51
CA SER A 2 -23.59 27.58 -5.67
C SER A 2 -22.11 27.67 -5.27
N PHE A 3 -21.74 27.02 -4.16
CA PHE A 3 -20.36 27.08 -3.62
C PHE A 3 -19.40 26.01 -4.21
N GLY A 4 -19.90 25.04 -4.99
CA GLY A 4 -19.09 23.94 -5.54
C GLY A 4 -18.37 24.22 -6.87
N CYS A 5 -18.97 25.01 -7.76
CA CYS A 5 -18.47 25.17 -9.13
C CYS A 5 -17.19 26.01 -9.21
N SER A 6 -17.07 27.04 -8.35
CA SER A 6 -15.90 27.94 -8.33
C SER A 6 -14.65 27.28 -7.73
N PHE A 7 -14.81 26.38 -6.76
CA PHE A 7 -13.70 25.63 -6.16
C PHE A 7 -13.12 24.58 -7.11
N ALA A 8 -13.99 23.91 -7.89
CA ALA A 8 -13.58 22.97 -8.93
C ALA A 8 -12.81 23.67 -10.07
N GLN A 9 -13.26 24.86 -10.49
CA GLN A 9 -12.55 25.66 -11.51
C GLN A 9 -11.16 26.12 -11.06
N GLY A 10 -11.00 26.61 -9.83
CA GLY A 10 -9.68 27.02 -9.30
C GLY A 10 -8.70 25.85 -9.15
N SER A 11 -9.20 24.71 -8.69
CA SER A 11 -8.43 23.46 -8.58
C SER A 11 -7.99 22.95 -9.95
N LEU A 12 -8.89 22.93 -10.94
CA LEU A 12 -8.61 22.54 -12.33
C LEU A 12 -7.61 23.48 -13.02
N TYR A 13 -7.73 24.80 -12.81
CA TYR A 13 -6.81 25.77 -13.40
C TYR A 13 -5.38 25.61 -12.88
N THR A 14 -5.23 25.15 -11.62
CA THR A 14 -3.93 24.84 -11.00
C THR A 14 -3.32 23.55 -11.55
N ILE A 15 -4.13 22.53 -11.85
CA ILE A 15 -3.68 21.28 -12.50
C ILE A 15 -3.24 21.52 -13.95
N VAL A 16 -3.92 22.42 -14.65
CA VAL A 16 -3.73 22.68 -16.08
C VAL A 16 -2.56 23.64 -16.36
N ASN A 17 -2.11 24.46 -15.38
CA ASN A 17 -1.05 25.45 -15.59
C ASN A 17 0.35 25.07 -15.05
N GLU A 18 1.33 25.62 -15.75
CA GLU A 18 2.80 25.57 -15.59
C GLU A 18 3.49 24.21 -15.84
N GLU A 19 3.29 23.15 -15.05
CA GLU A 19 4.14 21.94 -15.17
C GLU A 19 3.59 20.86 -16.09
N LEU A 20 2.30 20.54 -16.02
CA LEU A 20 1.70 19.50 -16.86
C LEU A 20 1.73 19.90 -18.34
N PHE A 21 1.47 21.18 -18.62
CA PHE A 21 1.47 21.73 -19.99
C PHE A 21 2.89 21.85 -20.58
N MET A 22 3.89 22.22 -19.76
CA MET A 22 5.30 22.26 -20.19
C MET A 22 5.86 20.84 -20.43
N SER A 23 5.54 19.89 -19.55
CA SER A 23 5.95 18.49 -19.69
C SER A 23 5.30 17.80 -20.90
N LEU A 24 3.99 18.03 -21.13
CA LEU A 24 3.28 17.53 -22.30
C LEU A 24 3.77 18.16 -23.62
N ARG A 25 4.24 19.42 -23.61
CA ARG A 25 4.90 20.04 -24.78
C ARG A 25 6.28 19.44 -25.05
N PHE A 26 7.06 19.11 -24.02
CA PHE A 26 8.36 18.44 -24.16
C PHE A 26 8.18 17.02 -24.72
N GLN A 27 7.15 16.29 -24.25
CA GLN A 27 6.77 14.98 -24.78
C GLN A 27 6.32 15.08 -26.25
N ARG A 28 5.55 16.12 -26.63
CA ARG A 28 5.13 16.36 -28.02
C ARG A 28 6.30 16.70 -28.95
N ILE A 29 7.31 17.43 -28.50
CA ILE A 29 8.51 17.75 -29.31
C ILE A 29 9.43 16.52 -29.44
N SER A 30 9.60 15.73 -28.38
CA SER A 30 10.33 14.46 -28.42
C SER A 30 9.66 13.42 -29.35
N THR A 31 8.32 13.39 -29.37
CA THR A 31 7.54 12.49 -30.24
C THR A 31 7.47 12.97 -31.70
N TYR A 32 7.59 14.27 -31.96
CA TYR A 32 7.67 14.81 -33.34
C TYR A 32 9.09 14.71 -33.94
N CYS A 33 10.15 14.78 -33.14
CA CYS A 33 11.52 14.56 -33.60
C CYS A 33 11.87 13.08 -33.86
N THR A 34 11.03 12.14 -33.44
CA THR A 34 11.22 10.68 -33.67
C THR A 34 10.42 10.14 -34.86
N GLN A 35 9.82 11.01 -35.69
CA GLN A 35 9.18 10.65 -36.96
C GLN A 35 10.09 10.80 -38.20
N LEU A 36 11.40 11.00 -38.04
CA LEU A 36 12.37 10.80 -39.11
C LEU A 36 13.31 9.63 -38.77
N ASN A 37 13.09 8.50 -39.46
CA ASN A 37 13.94 7.31 -39.56
C ASN A 37 14.20 6.48 -38.28
N LEU A 38 13.25 5.60 -37.94
CA LEU A 38 13.52 4.45 -37.06
C LEU A 38 13.17 3.13 -37.77
N ARG A 39 14.17 2.49 -38.38
CA ARG A 39 14.10 1.11 -38.87
C ARG A 39 14.88 0.11 -38.01
N THR A 40 15.23 0.45 -36.76
CA THR A 40 16.18 -0.34 -35.96
C THR A 40 15.92 -0.44 -34.45
N LEU A 41 14.72 -0.13 -33.93
CA LEU A 41 14.44 -0.28 -32.50
C LEU A 41 13.10 -0.98 -32.19
N ILE A 42 12.70 -1.92 -33.04
CA ILE A 42 11.80 -3.01 -32.65
C ILE A 42 12.72 -4.21 -32.38
N PHE A 43 13.26 -4.40 -31.18
CA PHE A 43 13.77 -5.74 -30.78
C PHE A 43 14.02 -6.01 -29.28
N PRO A 44 13.87 -5.10 -28.29
CA PRO A 44 14.02 -5.53 -26.88
C PRO A 44 12.75 -5.45 -26.01
N LEU A 45 11.54 -5.32 -26.57
CA LEU A 45 10.29 -5.34 -25.76
C LEU A 45 9.42 -6.60 -25.92
N LEU A 46 9.95 -7.65 -26.57
CA LEU A 46 9.30 -8.97 -26.70
C LEU A 46 10.05 -10.10 -25.99
N ALA A 47 11.03 -9.80 -25.13
CA ALA A 47 11.84 -10.79 -24.41
C ALA A 47 11.55 -10.88 -22.90
N GLY A 48 10.36 -10.46 -22.44
CA GLY A 48 9.98 -10.46 -21.02
C GLY A 48 8.74 -11.30 -20.68
N MET A 49 8.28 -12.14 -21.60
CA MET A 49 7.12 -13.02 -21.40
C MET A 49 7.55 -14.48 -21.51
N ALA A 50 8.27 -14.97 -20.50
CA ALA A 50 8.34 -16.39 -20.14
C ALA A 50 9.12 -16.55 -18.83
N ILE A 51 8.73 -17.59 -18.07
CA ILE A 51 9.26 -18.06 -16.77
C ILE A 51 8.57 -17.34 -15.60
N PHE A 52 7.61 -17.93 -14.90
CA PHE A 52 7.76 -19.16 -14.12
C PHE A 52 6.38 -19.81 -13.86
N THR A 53 6.08 -20.90 -14.56
CA THR A 53 5.10 -21.89 -14.07
C THR A 53 5.87 -23.16 -13.79
N LEU A 54 6.50 -23.23 -12.62
CA LEU A 54 6.68 -24.51 -11.97
C LEU A 54 5.56 -24.62 -10.95
N THR A 55 4.58 -25.42 -11.32
CA THR A 55 3.59 -25.99 -10.42
C THR A 55 4.34 -26.80 -9.36
N THR A 56 4.62 -26.20 -8.21
CA THR A 56 4.83 -27.00 -7.00
C THR A 56 3.46 -27.34 -6.47
N SER A 57 3.09 -28.61 -6.64
CA SER A 57 1.95 -29.24 -5.98
C SER A 57 1.86 -28.77 -4.52
N PRO A 58 0.66 -28.45 -4.00
CA PRO A 58 0.52 -28.23 -2.57
C PRO A 58 0.90 -29.53 -1.86
N MET A 59 2.05 -29.52 -1.18
CA MET A 59 2.35 -30.53 -0.19
C MET A 59 1.32 -30.38 0.94
N PRO A 60 0.73 -31.47 1.44
CA PRO A 60 -0.18 -31.39 2.57
C PRO A 60 0.62 -30.85 3.76
N LEU A 61 0.17 -29.73 4.32
CA LEU A 61 0.65 -29.27 5.61
C LEU A 61 0.29 -30.37 6.62
N ASP A 62 1.32 -31.05 7.10
CA ASP A 62 1.25 -32.03 8.17
C ASP A 62 0.60 -31.37 9.38
N ASN A 63 -0.56 -31.88 9.77
CA ASN A 63 -1.34 -31.46 10.94
C ASN A 63 -0.68 -32.01 12.21
N ASN A 64 0.50 -31.49 12.55
CA ASN A 64 1.21 -31.91 13.74
C ASN A 64 1.61 -30.69 14.59
N GLY A 65 0.69 -30.26 15.46
CA GLY A 65 1.02 -29.49 16.67
C GLY A 65 1.53 -28.05 16.52
N ASP A 66 1.37 -27.41 15.36
CA ASP A 66 1.74 -25.99 15.20
C ASP A 66 0.80 -25.10 16.03
N CYS A 67 1.28 -24.58 17.16
CA CYS A 67 0.60 -23.49 17.86
C CYS A 67 0.32 -22.34 16.88
N SER A 68 -0.89 -21.79 16.94
CA SER A 68 -1.21 -20.58 16.20
C SER A 68 -0.23 -19.46 16.59
N LEU A 69 0.12 -18.58 15.65
CA LEU A 69 0.92 -17.37 15.94
C LEU A 69 0.36 -16.61 17.16
N THR A 70 -0.97 -16.55 17.27
CA THR A 70 -1.68 -15.91 18.40
C THR A 70 -1.46 -16.63 19.73
N GLU A 71 -1.39 -17.96 19.74
CA GLU A 71 -1.09 -18.76 20.93
C GLU A 71 0.37 -18.57 21.36
N LEU A 72 1.29 -18.54 20.40
CA LEU A 72 2.71 -18.32 20.65
C LEU A 72 2.95 -16.91 21.23
N ILE A 73 2.30 -15.89 20.67
CA ILE A 73 2.33 -14.52 21.22
C ILE A 73 1.79 -14.51 22.65
N SER A 74 0.64 -15.13 22.90
CA SER A 74 0.01 -15.18 24.24
C SER A 74 0.94 -15.84 25.27
N SER A 75 1.56 -16.97 24.90
CA SER A 75 2.53 -17.66 25.75
C SER A 75 3.73 -16.78 26.14
N ILE A 76 4.27 -16.00 25.19
CA ILE A 76 5.37 -15.07 25.46
C ILE A 76 4.89 -13.91 26.36
N LEU A 77 3.71 -13.36 26.10
CA LEU A 77 3.12 -12.25 26.88
C LEU A 77 2.90 -12.64 28.35
N ASP A 78 2.50 -13.87 28.62
CA ASP A 78 2.31 -14.42 29.97
C ASP A 78 3.65 -14.67 30.70
N ARG A 79 4.71 -14.93 29.93
CA ARG A 79 6.06 -15.14 30.46
C ARG A 79 6.76 -13.85 30.86
N ILE A 80 6.53 -12.75 30.12
CA ILE A 80 7.22 -11.45 30.32
C ILE A 80 7.21 -10.93 31.77
N PRO A 81 6.10 -10.96 32.54
CA PRO A 81 6.07 -10.47 33.92
C PRO A 81 7.04 -11.17 34.87
N ASN A 82 7.42 -12.43 34.57
CA ASN A 82 8.28 -13.24 35.43
C ASN A 82 9.78 -13.08 35.10
N LEU A 83 10.13 -12.30 34.07
CA LEU A 83 11.51 -12.12 33.64
C LEU A 83 12.28 -11.24 34.63
N LEU A 84 13.46 -11.73 35.05
CA LEU A 84 14.31 -11.03 36.02
C LEU A 84 15.25 -10.03 35.34
N SER A 85 15.68 -10.32 34.11
CA SER A 85 16.64 -9.53 33.33
C SER A 85 15.97 -8.69 32.23
N PHE A 86 16.55 -7.53 31.91
CA PHE A 86 16.14 -6.65 30.79
C PHE A 86 14.66 -6.20 30.80
N LYS A 87 14.07 -6.01 32.00
CA LYS A 87 12.64 -5.69 32.19
C LYS A 87 12.11 -4.55 31.30
N SER A 88 12.87 -3.47 31.15
CA SER A 88 12.47 -2.34 30.30
C SER A 88 12.36 -2.73 28.83
N LYS A 89 13.30 -3.52 28.30
CA LYS A 89 13.26 -4.00 26.92
C LYS A 89 12.11 -4.98 26.69
N TRP A 90 11.89 -5.89 27.64
CA TRP A 90 10.75 -6.81 27.56
C TRP A 90 9.40 -6.10 27.65
N SER A 91 9.31 -4.96 28.35
CA SER A 91 8.13 -4.10 28.30
C SER A 91 7.90 -3.50 26.91
N LEU A 92 8.95 -3.12 26.18
CA LEU A 92 8.83 -2.62 24.80
C LEU A 92 8.46 -3.76 23.84
N ILE A 93 9.07 -4.93 23.98
CA ILE A 93 8.73 -6.14 23.23
C ILE A 93 7.27 -6.52 23.45
N ARG A 94 6.76 -6.42 24.69
CA ARG A 94 5.34 -6.66 25.02
C ARG A 94 4.41 -5.79 24.18
N VAL A 95 4.73 -4.50 24.02
CA VAL A 95 3.95 -3.58 23.17
C VAL A 95 3.97 -4.05 21.72
N LYS A 96 5.15 -4.38 21.17
CA LYS A 96 5.29 -4.85 19.79
C LYS A 96 4.58 -6.17 19.52
N LEU A 97 4.57 -7.09 20.49
CA LEU A 97 3.81 -8.34 20.41
C LEU A 97 2.30 -8.08 20.39
N ALA A 98 1.82 -7.13 21.21
CA ALA A 98 0.42 -6.73 21.21
C ALA A 98 0.02 -6.09 19.87
N ASP A 99 0.82 -5.16 19.36
CA ASP A 99 0.61 -4.53 18.05
C ASP A 99 0.62 -5.56 16.91
N LEU A 100 1.55 -6.51 16.92
CA LEU A 100 1.57 -7.57 15.92
C LEU A 100 0.31 -8.43 15.99
N ASN A 101 -0.15 -8.75 17.20
CA ASN A 101 -1.33 -9.59 17.41
C ASN A 101 -2.62 -8.94 16.87
N THR A 102 -2.76 -7.62 16.96
CA THR A 102 -3.94 -6.92 16.39
C THR A 102 -3.96 -6.98 14.86
N HIS A 103 -2.79 -7.05 14.22
CA HIS A 103 -2.68 -7.09 12.76
C HIS A 103 -2.85 -8.51 12.16
N LEU A 104 -2.65 -9.57 12.93
CA LEU A 104 -2.61 -10.95 12.41
C LEU A 104 -3.88 -11.37 11.67
N SER A 105 -5.07 -10.99 12.16
CA SER A 105 -6.34 -11.36 11.52
C SER A 105 -6.48 -10.74 10.12
N ASP A 106 -6.10 -9.47 9.96
CA ASP A 106 -6.18 -8.75 8.67
C ASP A 106 -5.14 -9.27 7.67
N ILE A 107 -3.93 -9.62 8.15
CA ILE A 107 -2.89 -10.22 7.31
C ILE A 107 -3.30 -11.63 6.87
N ALA A 108 -3.85 -12.44 7.78
CA ALA A 108 -4.32 -13.78 7.45
C ALA A 108 -5.41 -13.74 6.38
N ALA A 109 -6.35 -12.79 6.46
CA ALA A 109 -7.39 -12.59 5.46
C ALA A 109 -6.85 -12.21 4.08
N SER A 110 -5.73 -11.47 4.03
CA SER A 110 -5.10 -11.03 2.77
C SER A 110 -4.08 -12.02 2.20
N SER A 111 -3.60 -12.97 3.02
CA SER A 111 -2.53 -13.94 2.68
C SER A 111 -2.81 -14.83 1.48
N SER A 112 -4.06 -15.24 1.26
CA SER A 112 -4.46 -16.07 0.12
C SER A 112 -4.27 -15.38 -1.25
N SER A 113 -4.11 -14.06 -1.25
CA SER A 113 -3.99 -13.22 -2.44
C SER A 113 -2.66 -12.46 -2.53
N ASN A 114 -1.78 -12.64 -1.54
CA ASN A 114 -0.55 -11.87 -1.41
C ASN A 114 0.60 -12.71 -0.82
N GLN A 115 1.56 -13.09 -1.66
CA GLN A 115 2.75 -13.84 -1.23
C GLN A 115 3.53 -13.13 -0.12
N LEU A 116 3.60 -11.79 -0.14
CA LEU A 116 4.31 -11.02 0.88
C LEU A 116 3.64 -11.14 2.26
N ALA A 117 2.32 -11.30 2.30
CA ALA A 117 1.60 -11.53 3.55
C ALA A 117 1.86 -12.93 4.11
N LEU A 118 2.00 -13.96 3.25
CA LEU A 118 2.43 -15.30 3.67
C LEU A 118 3.86 -15.29 4.20
N ASP A 119 4.78 -14.65 3.48
CA ASP A 119 6.19 -14.54 3.88
C ASP A 119 6.31 -13.83 5.22
N LEU A 120 5.55 -12.74 5.44
CA LEU A 120 5.51 -12.03 6.72
C LEU A 120 5.04 -12.94 7.87
N LEU A 121 4.00 -13.76 7.67
CA LEU A 121 3.53 -14.69 8.70
C LEU A 121 4.60 -15.74 9.05
N LEU A 122 5.33 -16.24 8.06
CA LEU A 122 6.44 -17.18 8.26
C LEU A 122 7.59 -16.53 9.03
N PHE A 123 8.07 -15.36 8.61
CA PHE A 123 9.16 -14.67 9.31
C PHE A 123 8.78 -14.20 10.72
N ALA A 124 7.51 -13.84 10.92
CA ALA A 124 6.96 -13.53 12.24
C ALA A 124 7.00 -14.77 13.15
N ARG A 125 6.62 -15.95 12.64
CA ARG A 125 6.71 -17.23 13.37
C ARG A 125 8.13 -17.50 13.86
N ASP A 126 9.12 -17.42 12.97
CA ASP A 126 10.53 -17.64 13.32
C ASP A 126 10.99 -16.67 14.41
N THR A 127 10.60 -15.40 14.27
CA THR A 127 10.96 -14.35 15.25
C THR A 127 10.30 -14.60 16.61
N LEU A 128 9.08 -15.13 16.64
CA LEU A 128 8.39 -15.47 17.88
C LEU A 128 9.00 -16.68 18.58
N HIS A 129 9.44 -17.70 17.83
CA HIS A 129 10.19 -18.81 18.42
C HIS A 129 11.52 -18.34 19.02
N ASP A 130 12.24 -17.47 18.32
CA ASP A 130 13.45 -16.84 18.85
C ASP A 130 13.15 -16.01 20.10
N ALA A 131 12.08 -15.23 20.09
CA ALA A 131 11.63 -14.45 21.26
C ALA A 131 11.34 -15.34 22.47
N ALA A 132 10.65 -16.46 22.27
CA ALA A 132 10.36 -17.43 23.33
C ALA A 132 11.64 -18.05 23.91
N SER A 133 12.61 -18.41 23.05
CA SER A 133 13.92 -18.94 23.45
C SER A 133 14.73 -17.90 24.24
N VAL A 134 14.79 -16.65 23.77
CA VAL A 134 15.48 -15.55 24.45
C VAL A 134 14.80 -15.20 25.78
N ALA A 135 13.46 -15.27 25.85
CA ALA A 135 12.70 -15.07 27.09
C ALA A 135 13.03 -16.14 28.14
N ALA A 136 13.08 -17.41 27.75
CA ALA A 136 13.44 -18.52 28.63
C ALA A 136 14.82 -18.30 29.29
N ARG A 137 15.79 -17.83 28.52
CA ARG A 137 17.15 -17.51 29.00
C ARG A 137 17.19 -16.29 29.94
N CYS A 138 16.14 -15.45 29.96
CA CYS A 138 16.01 -14.28 30.84
C CYS A 138 15.29 -14.56 32.18
N GLU A 139 14.76 -15.78 32.38
CA GLU A 139 14.05 -16.18 33.62
C GLU A 139 15.00 -16.47 34.79
N GLY A 140 16.23 -16.90 34.51
CA GLY A 140 17.20 -17.28 35.54
C GLY A 140 17.87 -16.10 36.25
N PRO A 141 18.35 -16.27 37.49
CA PRO A 141 19.07 -15.23 38.24
C PRO A 141 20.47 -14.94 37.67
N ASN A 142 21.05 -15.87 36.91
CA ASN A 142 22.38 -15.74 36.30
C ASN A 142 22.29 -15.90 34.77
N LEU A 143 22.92 -14.98 34.03
CA LEU A 143 23.00 -15.04 32.57
C LEU A 143 24.18 -15.94 32.15
N SER A 144 23.91 -17.21 31.85
CA SER A 144 24.92 -18.22 31.49
C SER A 144 25.74 -17.88 30.23
N GLU A 145 25.15 -17.15 29.29
CA GLU A 145 25.77 -16.82 27.99
C GLU A 145 26.41 -15.42 27.93
N GLY A 146 26.52 -14.74 29.06
CA GLY A 146 27.08 -13.39 29.16
C GLY A 146 26.06 -12.29 28.83
N LYS A 147 26.12 -11.21 29.62
CA LYS A 147 25.15 -10.10 29.56
C LYS A 147 25.08 -9.40 28.21
N LEU A 148 26.21 -9.21 27.53
CA LEU A 148 26.27 -8.51 26.25
C LEU A 148 25.64 -9.31 25.11
N LYS A 149 25.89 -10.62 25.05
CA LYS A 149 25.27 -11.50 24.05
C LYS A 149 23.75 -11.53 24.25
N MET A 150 23.30 -11.75 25.49
CA MET A 150 21.88 -11.73 25.85
C MET A 150 21.21 -10.39 25.54
N GLN A 151 21.91 -9.28 25.77
CA GLN A 151 21.43 -7.96 25.40
C GLN A 151 21.25 -7.82 23.88
N SER A 152 22.24 -8.28 23.10
CA SER A 152 22.18 -8.28 21.63
C SER A 152 21.04 -9.15 21.10
N ASP A 153 20.79 -10.30 21.70
CA ASP A 153 19.69 -11.19 21.31
C ASP A 153 18.34 -10.52 21.55
N VAL A 154 18.16 -9.89 22.72
CA VAL A 154 16.93 -9.14 23.06
C VAL A 154 16.73 -7.96 22.10
N ASP A 155 17.79 -7.22 21.79
CA ASP A 155 17.72 -6.08 20.85
C ASP A 155 17.40 -6.55 19.42
N SER A 156 17.93 -7.69 19.00
CA SER A 156 17.64 -8.31 17.71
C SER A 156 16.17 -8.73 17.58
N VAL A 157 15.62 -9.39 18.60
CA VAL A 157 14.19 -9.75 18.65
C VAL A 157 13.30 -8.51 18.60
N MET A 158 13.62 -7.49 19.40
CA MET A 158 12.85 -6.24 19.42
C MET A 158 12.86 -5.55 18.04
N ALA A 159 14.01 -5.48 17.38
CA ALA A 159 14.13 -4.87 16.06
C ALA A 159 13.37 -5.65 14.97
N ARG A 160 13.39 -6.99 15.04
CA ARG A 160 12.64 -7.84 14.09
C ARG A 160 11.13 -7.72 14.29
N LEU A 161 10.66 -7.73 15.54
CA LEU A 161 9.24 -7.52 15.84
C LEU A 161 8.76 -6.14 15.39
N ASP A 162 9.56 -5.09 15.63
CA ASP A 162 9.23 -3.74 15.15
C ASP A 162 9.13 -3.67 13.63
N ARG A 163 9.99 -4.41 12.91
CA ARG A 163 9.88 -4.54 11.45
C ARG A 163 8.60 -5.26 11.04
N HIS A 164 8.28 -6.40 11.65
CA HIS A 164 7.06 -7.16 11.33
C HIS A 164 5.80 -6.35 11.54
N VAL A 165 5.74 -5.54 12.61
CA VAL A 165 4.61 -4.63 12.87
C VAL A 165 4.47 -3.57 11.78
N LYS A 166 5.58 -2.98 11.33
CA LYS A 166 5.58 -1.98 10.25
C LYS A 166 5.21 -2.58 8.90
N ASP A 167 5.76 -3.75 8.57
CA ASP A 167 5.47 -4.45 7.32
C ASP A 167 3.99 -4.88 7.29
N ALA A 168 3.47 -5.36 8.41
CA ALA A 168 2.04 -5.63 8.60
C ALA A 168 1.17 -4.40 8.32
N GLU A 169 1.51 -3.26 8.92
CA GLU A 169 0.75 -2.01 8.73
C GLU A 169 0.72 -1.58 7.25
N VAL A 170 1.84 -1.71 6.54
CA VAL A 170 1.92 -1.39 5.10
C VAL A 170 1.06 -2.35 4.29
N LEU A 171 1.16 -3.66 4.51
CA LEU A 171 0.39 -4.66 3.77
C LEU A 171 -1.12 -4.51 3.98
N ILE A 172 -1.56 -4.17 5.20
CA ILE A 172 -2.97 -3.89 5.50
C ILE A 172 -3.45 -2.68 4.70
N LYS A 173 -2.65 -1.61 4.63
CA LYS A 173 -2.98 -0.41 3.84
C LYS A 173 -3.02 -0.71 2.34
N GLU A 174 -2.09 -1.52 1.82
CA GLU A 174 -2.11 -1.97 0.43
C GLU A 174 -3.36 -2.77 0.09
N ALA A 175 -3.76 -3.70 0.96
CA ALA A 175 -4.98 -4.48 0.78
C ALA A 175 -6.22 -3.58 0.78
N ALA A 176 -6.29 -2.61 1.70
CA ALA A 176 -7.38 -1.63 1.74
C ALA A 176 -7.45 -0.78 0.46
N ALA A 177 -6.31 -0.26 0.00
CA ALA A 177 -6.20 0.50 -1.24
C ALA A 177 -6.62 -0.34 -2.46
N ARG A 178 -6.18 -1.60 -2.54
CA ARG A 178 -6.60 -2.54 -3.59
C ARG A 178 -8.11 -2.75 -3.59
N ASN A 179 -8.72 -2.91 -2.41
CA ASN A 179 -10.17 -3.03 -2.28
C ASN A 179 -10.91 -1.77 -2.77
N LEU A 180 -10.38 -0.57 -2.50
CA LEU A 180 -10.92 0.67 -3.06
C LEU A 180 -10.87 0.67 -4.58
N VAL A 181 -9.73 0.30 -5.17
CA VAL A 181 -9.56 0.21 -6.63
C VAL A 181 -10.55 -0.78 -7.24
N ILE A 182 -10.73 -1.96 -6.64
CA ILE A 182 -11.70 -2.95 -7.10
C ILE A 182 -13.14 -2.38 -7.05
N ARG A 183 -13.54 -1.76 -5.93
CA ARG A 183 -14.86 -1.11 -5.81
C ARG A 183 -15.08 -0.02 -6.85
N LEU A 184 -14.04 0.76 -7.17
CA LEU A 184 -14.10 1.78 -8.22
C LEU A 184 -14.22 1.19 -9.63
N GLN A 185 -13.65 0.00 -9.88
CA GLN A 185 -13.72 -0.63 -11.19
C GLN A 185 -15.07 -1.34 -11.42
N ILE A 186 -15.46 -2.22 -10.49
CA ILE A 186 -16.59 -3.15 -10.68
C ILE A 186 -17.80 -2.88 -9.77
N GLY A 187 -17.70 -1.93 -8.84
CA GLY A 187 -18.80 -1.63 -7.91
C GLY A 187 -19.98 -0.92 -8.56
N GLU A 188 -21.13 -1.01 -7.89
CA GLU A 188 -22.33 -0.23 -8.21
C GLU A 188 -22.10 1.28 -7.96
N PRO A 189 -22.93 2.17 -8.54
CA PRO A 189 -22.75 3.63 -8.42
C PRO A 189 -22.61 4.13 -6.98
N GLU A 190 -23.39 3.58 -6.04
CA GLU A 190 -23.30 3.93 -4.62
C GLU A 190 -21.97 3.48 -3.99
N SER A 191 -21.53 2.27 -4.30
CA SER A 191 -20.25 1.72 -3.84
C SER A 191 -19.07 2.53 -4.39
N LYS A 192 -19.13 2.92 -5.68
CA LYS A 192 -18.15 3.80 -6.32
C LYS A 192 -18.13 5.17 -5.65
N ASN A 193 -19.29 5.78 -5.40
CA ASN A 193 -19.37 7.07 -4.72
C ASN A 193 -18.78 7.01 -3.31
N SER A 194 -19.11 5.99 -2.53
CA SER A 194 -18.52 5.77 -1.20
C SER A 194 -16.99 5.56 -1.26
N ALA A 195 -16.48 4.84 -2.27
CA ALA A 195 -15.03 4.65 -2.44
C ALA A 195 -14.31 5.97 -2.79
N ILE A 196 -14.91 6.83 -3.63
CA ILE A 196 -14.40 8.17 -3.93
C ILE A 196 -14.37 9.03 -2.65
N GLU A 197 -15.43 8.99 -1.84
CA GLU A 197 -15.48 9.73 -0.56
C GLU A 197 -14.45 9.24 0.47
N SER A 198 -14.15 7.94 0.48
CA SER A 198 -13.05 7.42 1.28
C SER A 198 -11.70 7.97 0.83
N LEU A 199 -11.41 7.98 -0.49
CA LEU A 199 -10.18 8.56 -1.03
C LEU A 199 -10.01 10.05 -0.70
N LEU A 200 -11.11 10.82 -0.68
CA LEU A 200 -11.07 12.23 -0.31
C LEU A 200 -10.65 12.48 1.15
N ARG A 201 -10.82 11.48 2.03
CA ARG A 201 -10.49 11.56 3.46
C ARG A 201 -9.13 10.97 3.80
N GLU A 202 -8.48 10.28 2.87
CA GLU A 202 -7.16 9.70 3.09
C GLU A 202 -6.09 10.77 3.33
N ASP A 203 -5.04 10.40 4.06
CA ASP A 203 -3.83 11.19 4.18
C ASP A 203 -2.92 10.98 2.96
N ASP A 204 -1.91 11.83 2.79
CA ASP A 204 -1.08 11.79 1.59
C ASP A 204 -0.30 10.46 1.45
N LYS A 205 0.00 9.80 2.58
CA LYS A 205 0.66 8.48 2.58
C LYS A 205 -0.26 7.39 2.01
N ASN A 206 -1.51 7.33 2.47
CA ASN A 206 -2.48 6.35 1.99
C ASN A 206 -2.89 6.64 0.54
N VAL A 207 -3.00 7.92 0.15
CA VAL A 207 -3.22 8.31 -1.25
C VAL A 207 -2.09 7.78 -2.14
N MET A 208 -0.83 7.85 -1.71
CA MET A 208 0.29 7.28 -2.47
C MET A 208 0.21 5.76 -2.62
N ILE A 209 -0.27 5.05 -1.59
CA ILE A 209 -0.51 3.60 -1.67
C ILE A 209 -1.62 3.32 -2.70
N SER A 210 -2.73 4.08 -2.65
CA SER A 210 -3.82 4.00 -3.63
C SER A 210 -3.34 4.27 -5.06
N ILE A 211 -2.45 5.24 -5.26
CA ILE A 211 -1.80 5.51 -6.55
C ILE A 211 -0.96 4.31 -7.02
N ALA A 212 -0.15 3.73 -6.14
CA ALA A 212 0.65 2.54 -6.44
C ALA A 212 -0.21 1.32 -6.80
N GLN A 213 -1.41 1.19 -6.22
CA GLN A 213 -2.39 0.16 -6.57
C GLN A 213 -3.17 0.46 -7.88
N GLY A 214 -2.88 1.57 -8.57
CA GLY A 214 -3.46 1.90 -9.87
C GLY A 214 -4.79 2.64 -9.81
N VAL A 215 -5.02 3.48 -8.79
CA VAL A 215 -6.26 4.27 -8.69
C VAL A 215 -6.41 5.30 -9.81
N VAL A 216 -5.32 5.91 -10.29
CA VAL A 216 -5.37 7.02 -11.28
C VAL A 216 -6.01 6.60 -12.60
N PRO A 217 -5.58 5.52 -13.28
CA PRO A 217 -6.22 5.07 -14.53
C PRO A 217 -7.71 4.69 -14.33
N VAL A 218 -8.09 4.25 -13.13
CA VAL A 218 -9.50 3.95 -12.81
C VAL A 218 -10.31 5.23 -12.70
N LEU A 219 -9.80 6.25 -11.99
CA LEU A 219 -10.44 7.56 -11.87
C LEU A 219 -10.62 8.23 -13.24
N VAL A 220 -9.61 8.16 -14.10
CA VAL A 220 -9.69 8.71 -15.48
C VAL A 220 -10.83 8.04 -16.26
N ARG A 221 -10.98 6.72 -16.18
CA ARG A 221 -12.10 6.00 -16.82
C ARG A 221 -13.46 6.29 -16.18
N LEU A 222 -13.51 6.62 -14.89
CA LEU A 222 -14.76 7.01 -14.22
C LEU A 222 -15.26 8.38 -14.71
N LEU A 223 -14.39 9.27 -15.20
CA LEU A 223 -14.81 10.53 -15.81
C LEU A 223 -15.66 10.32 -17.08
N ASP A 224 -15.56 9.19 -17.75
CA ASP A 224 -16.43 8.84 -18.89
C ASP A 224 -17.75 8.19 -18.48
N SER A 225 -17.72 7.39 -17.42
CA SER A 225 -18.74 6.38 -17.14
C SER A 225 -19.68 6.72 -15.98
N CYS A 226 -19.55 7.90 -15.36
CA CYS A 226 -20.32 8.29 -14.19
C CYS A 226 -21.14 9.58 -14.37
N SER A 227 -22.09 9.81 -13.45
CA SER A 227 -22.93 11.00 -13.40
C SER A 227 -22.12 12.27 -13.11
N LEU A 228 -22.64 13.45 -13.47
CA LEU A 228 -21.97 14.74 -13.27
C LEU A 228 -21.49 14.94 -11.82
N SER A 229 -22.35 14.63 -10.84
CA SER A 229 -22.03 14.70 -9.41
C SER A 229 -20.82 13.85 -9.01
N MET A 230 -20.69 12.65 -9.58
CA MET A 230 -19.52 11.80 -9.33
C MET A 230 -18.28 12.32 -10.06
N LYS A 231 -18.43 12.86 -11.28
CA LYS A 231 -17.31 13.45 -12.04
C LYS A 231 -16.66 14.59 -11.27
N GLU A 232 -17.45 15.47 -10.66
CA GLU A 232 -16.93 16.56 -9.81
C GLU A 232 -16.07 16.02 -8.66
N LYS A 233 -16.55 15.00 -7.94
CA LYS A 233 -15.77 14.37 -6.85
C LYS A 233 -14.49 13.73 -7.36
N VAL A 234 -14.53 13.05 -8.51
CA VAL A 234 -13.34 12.44 -9.14
C VAL A 234 -12.32 13.53 -9.51
N VAL A 235 -12.77 14.65 -10.07
CA VAL A 235 -11.90 15.81 -10.36
C VAL A 235 -11.24 16.34 -9.09
N VAL A 236 -11.98 16.44 -7.97
CA VAL A 236 -11.41 16.84 -6.68
C VAL A 236 -10.34 15.86 -6.21
N VAL A 237 -10.57 14.55 -6.34
CA VAL A 237 -9.54 13.53 -6.01
C VAL A 237 -8.30 13.69 -6.88
N ILE A 238 -8.47 13.86 -8.21
CA ILE A 238 -7.36 14.06 -9.15
C ILE A 238 -6.59 15.35 -8.81
N SER A 239 -7.29 16.42 -8.45
CA SER A 239 -6.66 17.65 -7.97
C SER A 239 -5.80 17.40 -6.75
N ARG A 240 -6.32 16.66 -5.76
CA ARG A 240 -5.56 16.35 -4.56
C ARG A 240 -4.38 15.43 -4.84
N ILE A 241 -4.51 14.49 -5.76
CA ILE A 241 -3.37 13.69 -6.23
C ILE A 241 -2.31 14.62 -6.81
N SER A 242 -2.69 15.60 -7.65
CA SER A 242 -1.75 16.52 -8.28
C SER A 242 -0.97 17.42 -7.31
N THR A 243 -1.50 17.68 -6.10
CA THR A 243 -0.77 18.44 -5.08
C THR A 243 0.33 17.63 -4.41
N VAL A 244 0.35 16.30 -4.59
CA VAL A 244 1.40 15.42 -4.08
C VAL A 244 2.51 15.32 -5.13
N GLU A 245 3.67 15.93 -4.86
CA GLU A 245 4.81 15.99 -5.80
C GLU A 245 5.20 14.62 -6.36
N SER A 246 5.26 13.61 -5.49
CA SER A 246 5.63 12.25 -5.85
C SER A 246 4.60 11.52 -6.70
N SER A 247 3.42 12.07 -6.97
CA SER A 247 2.40 11.43 -7.81
C SER A 247 2.38 11.94 -9.25
N LYS A 248 3.02 13.08 -9.54
CA LYS A 248 2.90 13.81 -10.81
C LYS A 248 3.23 12.95 -12.03
N TYR A 249 4.21 12.05 -11.91
CA TYR A 249 4.62 11.16 -13.00
C TYR A 249 3.47 10.24 -13.48
N VAL A 250 2.59 9.81 -12.56
CA VAL A 250 1.43 8.96 -12.89
C VAL A 250 0.37 9.78 -13.64
N LEU A 251 0.14 11.03 -13.22
CA LEU A 251 -0.77 11.93 -13.92
C LEU A 251 -0.26 12.28 -15.32
N ILE A 252 1.05 12.44 -15.48
CA ILE A 252 1.67 12.70 -16.80
C ILE A 252 1.50 11.47 -17.71
N ALA A 253 1.66 10.26 -17.18
CA ALA A 253 1.45 9.02 -17.96
C ALA A 253 0.02 8.91 -18.51
N GLU A 254 -0.98 9.33 -17.74
CA GLU A 254 -2.40 9.36 -18.15
C GLU A 254 -2.82 10.69 -18.81
N GLY A 255 -1.88 11.61 -19.01
CA GLY A 255 -2.16 13.04 -19.22
C GLY A 255 -3.01 13.38 -20.43
N LEU A 256 -2.85 12.66 -21.55
CA LEU A 256 -3.65 12.89 -22.77
C LEU A 256 -5.13 12.55 -22.54
N SER A 257 -5.39 11.37 -21.97
CA SER A 257 -6.73 10.91 -21.64
C SER A 257 -7.33 11.84 -20.60
N LEU A 258 -6.61 12.12 -19.52
CA LEU A 258 -7.06 12.99 -18.44
C LEU A 258 -7.46 14.39 -18.95
N LEU A 259 -6.64 15.00 -19.81
CA LEU A 259 -6.91 16.32 -20.38
C LEU A 259 -8.19 16.32 -21.25
N ASN A 260 -8.36 15.31 -22.09
CA ASN A 260 -9.55 15.19 -22.94
C ASN A 260 -10.83 15.07 -22.11
N HIS A 261 -10.81 14.29 -21.02
CA HIS A 261 -11.98 14.15 -20.14
C HIS A 261 -12.26 15.43 -19.36
N LEU A 262 -11.23 16.11 -18.86
CA LEU A 262 -11.37 17.39 -18.17
C LEU A 262 -11.98 18.47 -19.07
N LEU A 263 -11.55 18.57 -20.33
CA LEU A 263 -12.15 19.50 -21.30
C LEU A 263 -13.65 19.23 -21.50
N ARG A 264 -14.04 17.95 -21.66
CA ARG A 264 -15.45 17.57 -21.79
C ARG A 264 -16.28 17.91 -20.56
N VAL A 265 -15.72 17.73 -19.36
CA VAL A 265 -16.41 18.09 -18.10
C VAL A 265 -16.62 19.61 -18.03
N LEU A 266 -15.63 20.41 -18.42
CA LEU A 266 -15.73 21.87 -18.48
C LEU A 266 -16.79 22.33 -19.49
N GLU A 267 -16.82 21.74 -20.68
CA GLU A 267 -17.85 22.02 -21.72
C GLU A 267 -19.26 21.62 -21.27
N SER A 268 -19.39 20.57 -20.47
CA SER A 268 -20.67 20.11 -19.92
C SER A 268 -21.17 20.97 -18.75
N GLY A 269 -20.26 21.65 -18.06
CA GLY A 269 -20.55 22.54 -16.93
C GLY A 269 -20.84 23.99 -17.31
N SER A 270 -20.48 24.42 -18.53
CA SER A 270 -20.67 25.79 -19.03
C SER A 270 -22.08 26.08 -19.55
N GLY A 271 -23.08 25.29 -19.14
CA GLY A 271 -24.48 25.42 -19.57
C GLY A 271 -25.38 26.27 -18.66
N PHE A 272 -24.82 27.04 -17.73
CA PHE A 272 -25.56 27.95 -16.83
C PHE A 272 -25.03 29.37 -16.92
#